data_AF-A0A963PJ44-F1
#
_entry.id   AF-A0A963PJ44-F1
#
_cell.length_a   1.000
_cell.length_b   1.000
_cell.length_c   1.000
_cell.angle_alpha   90.00
_cell.angle_beta   90.00
_cell.angle_gamma   90.00
#
_symmetry.space_group_name_H-M   'P 1'
#
loop_
_entity.id
_entity.type
_entity.pdbx_description
1 polymer ?
#
loop_
_entity_poly.entity_id
_entity_poly.type
_entity_poly.pdbx_seq_one_letter_code
_entity_poly.pdbx_strand_id
1 'polypeptide(L)'
;MLVVLVAWLAIGAAGILALRRLAFVARVLFPAGGVCGLALAAFALVAVFDGAQVAVLPFGLPGLPFHLRLDALSAFFLFVIGAVSAGVSVFAAGYFRQGEGTPPGLLCLEYHLFLASMAMVVLADDAYAFMVMWETMALSSYFLVTANHR
;
A
#
# COMPACT_ATOMS: atom_id res chain seq x y z
N MET A 1 2.76 -3.14 12.00
CA MET A 1 2.73 -2.61 10.61
C MET A 1 2.78 -3.68 9.51
N LEU A 2 3.68 -4.68 9.54
CA LEU A 2 3.84 -5.63 8.40
C LEU A 2 2.54 -6.37 8.04
N VAL A 3 1.71 -6.69 9.04
CA VAL A 3 0.37 -7.26 8.84
C VAL A 3 -0.52 -6.36 7.96
N VAL A 4 -0.42 -5.03 8.11
CA VAL A 4 -1.17 -4.08 7.28
C VAL A 4 -0.69 -4.11 5.84
N LEU A 5 0.63 -4.21 5.62
CA LEU A 5 1.19 -4.30 4.28
C LEU A 5 0.75 -5.58 3.58
N VAL A 6 0.80 -6.72 4.29
CA VAL A 6 0.28 -8.00 3.79
C VAL A 6 -1.22 -7.92 3.53
N ALA A 7 -1.98 -7.25 4.39
CA ALA A 7 -3.42 -7.05 4.19
C ALA A 7 -3.71 -6.23 2.93
N TRP A 8 -2.98 -5.14 2.68
CA TRP A 8 -3.11 -4.38 1.42
C TRP A 8 -2.78 -5.25 0.21
N LEU A 9 -1.70 -6.02 0.23
CA LEU A 9 -1.36 -6.93 -0.87
C LEU A 9 -2.46 -7.99 -1.10
N ALA A 10 -3.02 -8.54 -0.02
CA ALA A 10 -4.12 -9.51 -0.09
C ALA A 10 -5.41 -8.88 -0.65
N ILE A 11 -5.73 -7.63 -0.26
CA ILE A 11 -6.86 -6.88 -0.80
C ILE A 11 -6.67 -6.62 -2.30
N GLY A 12 -5.47 -6.20 -2.71
CA GLY A 12 -5.12 -6.02 -4.11
C GLY A 12 -5.25 -7.31 -4.92
N ALA A 13 -4.76 -8.43 -4.39
CA ALA A 13 -4.90 -9.76 -5.01
C ALA A 13 -6.36 -10.20 -5.12
N ALA A 14 -7.19 -9.92 -4.10
CA ALA A 14 -8.64 -10.13 -4.17
C ALA A 14 -9.30 -9.29 -5.26
N GLY A 15 -8.75 -8.10 -5.55
CA GLY A 15 -9.13 -7.27 -6.70
C GLY A 15 -9.01 -7.99 -8.03
N ILE A 16 -7.95 -8.78 -8.25
CA ILE A 16 -7.77 -9.59 -9.46
C ILE A 16 -8.85 -10.67 -9.57
N LEU A 17 -9.17 -11.36 -8.48
CA LEU A 17 -10.25 -12.36 -8.45
C LEU A 17 -11.63 -11.74 -8.71
N ALA A 18 -11.76 -10.43 -8.42
CA ALA A 18 -12.98 -9.64 -8.56
C ALA A 18 -12.90 -8.61 -9.71
N LEU A 19 -12.11 -8.87 -10.76
CA LEU A 19 -11.66 -7.90 -11.77
C LEU A 19 -12.75 -6.91 -12.25
N ARG A 20 -13.95 -7.42 -12.56
CA ARG A 20 -15.10 -6.65 -13.09
C ARG A 20 -16.25 -6.49 -12.09
N ARG A 21 -16.10 -6.97 -10.85
CA ARG A 21 -17.16 -6.93 -9.82
C ARG A 21 -17.14 -5.58 -9.10
N LEU A 22 -17.56 -4.51 -9.80
CA LEU A 22 -17.50 -3.14 -9.29
C LEU A 22 -18.06 -3.00 -7.87
N ALA A 23 -19.25 -3.55 -7.61
CA ALA A 23 -19.90 -3.40 -6.31
C ALA A 23 -19.06 -4.01 -5.16
N PHE A 24 -18.41 -5.14 -5.40
CA PHE A 24 -17.55 -5.78 -4.40
C PHE A 24 -16.26 -4.98 -4.20
N VAL A 25 -15.58 -4.60 -5.27
CA VAL A 25 -14.34 -3.82 -5.20
C VAL A 25 -14.59 -2.48 -4.50
N ALA A 26 -15.61 -1.74 -4.93
CA ALA A 26 -15.92 -0.41 -4.42
C ALA A 26 -16.46 -0.43 -2.99
N ARG A 27 -17.35 -1.37 -2.63
CA ARG A 27 -18.01 -1.36 -1.31
C ARG A 27 -17.31 -2.20 -0.25
N VAL A 28 -16.40 -3.09 -0.65
CA VAL A 28 -15.70 -3.98 0.29
C VAL A 28 -14.20 -3.75 0.25
N LEU A 29 -13.55 -3.90 -0.91
CA LEU A 29 -12.09 -3.90 -0.97
C LEU A 29 -11.48 -2.53 -0.66
N PHE A 30 -11.96 -1.45 -1.29
CA PHE A 30 -11.47 -0.10 -0.99
C PHE A 30 -11.73 0.30 0.47
N PRO A 31 -12.95 0.17 1.03
CA PRO A 31 -13.17 0.45 2.45
C PRO A 31 -12.31 -0.39 3.39
N ALA A 32 -12.11 -1.68 3.10
CA ALA A 32 -11.21 -2.54 3.87
C ALA A 32 -9.75 -2.03 3.81
N GLY A 33 -9.30 -1.57 2.65
CA GLY A 33 -8.01 -0.90 2.46
C GLY A 33 -7.90 0.38 3.29
N GLY A 34 -8.99 1.14 3.39
CA GLY A 34 -9.06 2.35 4.21
C GLY A 34 -9.00 2.06 5.71
N VAL A 35 -9.67 1.01 6.18
CA VAL A 35 -9.56 0.54 7.57
C VAL A 35 -8.12 0.10 7.88
N CYS A 36 -7.47 -0.58 6.95
CA CYS A 36 -6.05 -0.91 7.05
C CYS A 36 -5.17 0.35 7.15
N GLY A 37 -5.47 1.40 6.36
CA GLY A 37 -4.81 2.71 6.45
C GLY A 37 -4.98 3.38 7.82
N LEU A 38 -6.18 3.37 8.38
CA LEU A 38 -6.43 3.87 9.74
C LEU A 38 -5.67 3.08 10.80
N ALA A 39 -5.62 1.75 10.67
CA ALA A 39 -4.87 0.89 11.57
C ALA A 39 -3.35 1.18 11.49
N LEU A 40 -2.82 1.41 10.28
CA LEU A 40 -1.44 1.85 10.09
C LEU A 40 -1.19 3.20 10.75
N ALA A 41 -2.08 4.17 10.53
CA ALA A 41 -1.93 5.50 11.11
C ALA A 41 -1.94 5.46 12.65
N ALA A 42 -2.89 4.74 13.24
CA ALA A 42 -2.97 4.58 14.69
C ALA A 42 -1.72 3.91 15.27
N PHE A 43 -1.24 2.84 14.64
CA PHE A 43 -0.01 2.15 15.06
C PHE A 43 1.22 3.06 14.93
N ALA A 44 1.34 3.77 13.81
CA ALA A 44 2.45 4.65 13.52
C ALA A 44 2.51 5.85 14.48
N LEU A 45 1.35 6.40 14.88
CA LEU A 45 1.27 7.50 15.83
C LEU A 45 1.86 7.13 17.20
N VAL A 46 1.64 5.88 17.66
CA VAL A 46 2.25 5.38 18.90
C VAL A 46 3.75 5.15 18.70
N ALA A 47 4.13 4.53 17.57
CA ALA A 47 5.52 4.20 17.26
C ALA A 47 6.46 5.42 17.14
N VAL A 48 5.93 6.62 16.89
CA VAL A 48 6.73 7.87 16.90
C VAL A 48 7.40 8.11 18.25
N PHE A 49 6.79 7.65 19.34
CA PHE A 49 7.29 7.84 20.70
C PHE A 49 8.07 6.63 21.23
N ASP A 50 8.16 5.55 20.44
CA ASP A 50 8.90 4.35 20.79
C ASP A 50 10.37 4.41 20.33
N GLY A 51 11.19 3.51 20.87
CA GLY A 51 12.54 3.29 20.34
C GLY A 51 12.53 2.64 18.96
N ALA A 52 13.60 2.86 18.20
CA ALA A 52 13.72 2.30 16.85
C ALA A 52 13.66 0.76 16.86
N GLN A 53 12.84 0.19 15.99
CA GLN A 53 12.67 -1.24 15.78
C GLN A 53 13.27 -1.64 14.44
N VAL A 54 13.87 -2.83 14.38
CA VAL A 54 14.48 -3.36 13.15
C VAL A 54 13.88 -4.73 12.86
N ALA A 55 13.67 -5.04 11.58
CA ALA A 55 13.28 -6.35 11.11
C ALA A 55 14.10 -6.73 9.88
N VAL A 56 14.45 -8.00 9.76
CA VAL A 56 15.10 -8.54 8.56
C VAL A 56 14.14 -9.54 7.93
N LEU A 57 13.76 -9.29 6.69
CA LEU A 57 12.89 -10.20 5.94
C LEU A 57 13.75 -11.12 5.06
N PRO A 58 13.39 -12.41 4.92
CA PRO A 58 14.12 -13.36 4.07
C PRO A 58 13.90 -13.13 2.56
N PHE A 59 13.46 -11.93 2.15
CA PHE A 59 13.33 -11.51 0.77
C PHE A 59 14.61 -10.82 0.31
N GLY A 60 14.95 -10.93 -0.97
CA GLY A 60 16.11 -10.27 -1.57
C GLY A 60 17.05 -11.25 -2.28
N LEU A 61 18.31 -10.86 -2.46
CA LEU A 61 19.33 -11.70 -3.09
C LEU A 61 20.06 -12.56 -2.03
N PRO A 62 20.71 -13.66 -2.42
CA PRO A 62 21.58 -14.41 -1.52
C PRO A 62 22.63 -13.50 -0.88
N GLY A 63 22.59 -13.35 0.44
CA GLY A 63 23.49 -12.47 1.19
C GLY A 63 23.07 -10.99 1.28
N LEU A 64 21.95 -10.60 0.66
CA LEU A 64 21.36 -9.26 0.73
C LEU A 64 19.86 -9.35 1.04
N PRO A 65 19.49 -9.72 2.28
CA PRO A 65 18.11 -9.71 2.71
C PRO A 65 17.59 -8.26 2.83
N PHE A 66 16.28 -8.09 2.90
CA PHE A 66 15.69 -6.77 3.15
C PHE A 66 15.80 -6.40 4.62
N HIS A 67 16.50 -5.31 4.90
CA HIS A 67 16.58 -4.69 6.21
C HIS A 67 15.52 -3.59 6.30
N LEU A 68 14.71 -3.66 7.35
CA LEU A 68 13.65 -2.70 7.64
C LEU A 68 13.89 -2.05 8.98
N ARG A 69 13.64 -0.75 9.06
CA ARG A 69 13.78 0.05 10.27
C ARG A 69 12.54 0.94 10.45
N LEU A 70 11.95 0.85 11.63
CA LEU A 70 10.91 1.75 12.12
C LEU A 70 11.48 2.60 13.24
N ASP A 71 11.74 3.86 12.93
CA ASP A 71 12.11 4.92 13.86
C ASP A 71 11.08 6.06 13.83
N ALA A 72 11.29 7.11 14.61
CA ALA A 72 10.33 8.21 14.73
C ALA A 72 10.03 8.90 13.38
N LEU A 73 11.03 9.00 12.48
CA LEU A 73 10.86 9.64 11.18
C LEU A 73 10.01 8.78 10.24
N SER A 74 10.36 7.49 10.12
CA SER A 74 9.59 6.54 9.32
C SER A 74 8.18 6.35 9.89
N ALA A 75 8.02 6.32 11.21
CA ALA A 75 6.72 6.29 11.87
C ALA A 75 5.86 7.51 11.52
N PHE A 76 6.42 8.72 11.53
CA PHE A 76 5.69 9.92 11.11
C PHE A 76 5.19 9.81 9.66
N PHE A 77 6.03 9.36 8.72
CA PHE A 77 5.60 9.18 7.34
C PHE A 77 4.56 8.06 7.17
N LEU A 78 4.69 6.95 7.89
CA LEU A 78 3.68 5.89 7.90
C LEU A 78 2.33 6.38 8.46
N PHE A 79 2.35 7.28 9.43
CA PHE A 79 1.13 7.93 9.91
C PHE A 79 0.46 8.72 8.79
N VAL A 80 1.21 9.56 8.07
CA VAL A 80 0.69 10.33 6.93
C VAL A 80 0.16 9.42 5.83
N ILE A 81 0.91 8.38 5.45
CA ILE A 81 0.50 7.39 4.44
C ILE A 81 -0.81 6.71 4.86
N GLY A 82 -0.90 6.25 6.11
CA GLY A 82 -2.09 5.61 6.66
C GLY A 82 -3.32 6.53 6.66
N ALA A 83 -3.16 7.78 7.12
CA ALA A 83 -4.24 8.74 7.19
C ALA A 83 -4.76 9.14 5.79
N VAL A 84 -3.84 9.43 4.85
CA VAL A 84 -4.20 9.80 3.48
C VAL A 84 -4.82 8.62 2.74
N SER A 85 -4.25 7.42 2.87
CA SER A 85 -4.81 6.21 2.23
C SER A 85 -6.22 5.90 2.72
N ALA A 86 -6.53 6.12 3.99
CA ALA A 86 -7.89 5.99 4.51
C ALA A 86 -8.88 6.92 3.79
N GLY A 87 -8.53 8.21 3.68
CA GLY A 87 -9.37 9.19 2.96
C GLY A 87 -9.53 8.85 1.47
N VAL A 88 -8.43 8.52 0.79
CA VAL A 88 -8.45 8.14 -0.63
C VAL A 88 -9.26 6.87 -0.86
N SER A 89 -9.17 5.88 0.04
CA SER A 89 -9.93 4.63 -0.05
C SER A 89 -11.44 4.86 0.10
N VAL A 90 -11.85 5.71 1.03
CA VAL A 90 -13.27 6.10 1.20
C VAL A 90 -13.77 6.84 -0.04
N PHE A 91 -12.96 7.75 -0.59
CA PHE A 91 -13.29 8.45 -1.83
C PHE A 91 -13.42 7.47 -3.01
N ALA A 92 -12.46 6.56 -3.17
CA ALA A 92 -12.44 5.56 -4.24
C ALA A 92 -13.68 4.64 -4.22
N ALA A 93 -14.21 4.32 -3.04
CA ALA A 93 -15.44 3.55 -2.88
C ALA A 93 -16.67 4.18 -3.54
N GLY A 94 -16.70 5.53 -3.63
CA GLY A 94 -17.77 6.29 -4.30
C GLY A 94 -17.43 6.77 -5.70
N TYR A 95 -16.14 6.74 -6.08
CA TYR A 95 -15.65 7.33 -7.33
C TYR A 95 -15.96 6.48 -8.56
N PHE A 96 -15.78 5.16 -8.48
CA PHE A 96 -15.89 4.29 -9.65
C PHE A 96 -17.33 4.05 -10.12
N ARG A 97 -17.54 4.14 -11.44
CA ARG A 97 -18.84 3.96 -12.11
C ARG A 97 -18.81 2.74 -13.03
N GLN A 98 -19.97 2.10 -13.25
CA GLN A 98 -20.05 0.94 -14.15
C GLN A 98 -19.80 1.35 -15.61
N GLY A 99 -19.00 0.56 -16.33
CA GLY A 99 -18.85 0.67 -17.79
C GLY A 99 -17.76 1.62 -18.28
N GLU A 100 -16.97 2.22 -17.40
CA GLU A 100 -15.90 3.15 -17.79
C GLU A 100 -14.50 2.61 -17.47
N GLY A 101 -13.61 2.65 -18.46
CA GLY A 101 -12.16 2.56 -18.28
C GLY A 101 -11.61 1.19 -17.87
N THR A 102 -10.49 1.23 -17.15
CA THR A 102 -9.78 0.05 -16.64
C THR A 102 -10.63 -0.72 -15.63
N PRO A 103 -10.59 -2.08 -15.63
CA PRO A 103 -11.35 -2.88 -14.67
C PRO A 103 -11.07 -2.46 -13.22
N PRO A 104 -12.10 -2.26 -12.38
CA PRO A 104 -11.94 -1.75 -11.02
C PRO A 104 -11.06 -2.64 -10.15
N GLY A 105 -11.05 -3.95 -10.39
CA GLY A 105 -10.18 -4.87 -9.66
C GLY A 105 -8.70 -4.71 -9.99
N LEU A 106 -8.35 -4.28 -11.21
CA LEU A 106 -6.96 -3.97 -11.55
C LEU A 106 -6.52 -2.67 -10.89
N LEU A 107 -7.37 -1.64 -10.89
CA LEU A 107 -7.13 -0.40 -10.14
C LEU A 107 -6.98 -0.66 -8.64
N CYS A 108 -7.76 -1.61 -8.10
CA CYS A 108 -7.63 -2.06 -6.73
C CYS A 108 -6.27 -2.71 -6.46
N LEU A 109 -5.78 -3.58 -7.36
CA LEU A 109 -4.44 -4.15 -7.24
C LEU A 109 -3.36 -3.06 -7.23
N GLU A 110 -3.33 -2.22 -8.27
CA GLU A 110 -2.27 -1.21 -8.43
C GLU A 110 -2.28 -0.20 -7.28
N TYR A 111 -3.46 0.22 -6.81
CA TYR A 111 -3.59 1.11 -5.66
C TYR A 111 -3.01 0.51 -4.38
N HIS A 112 -3.36 -0.73 -4.05
CA HIS A 112 -2.88 -1.33 -2.81
C HIS A 112 -1.41 -1.77 -2.90
N LEU A 113 -0.93 -2.12 -4.10
CA LEU A 113 0.49 -2.35 -4.36
C LEU A 113 1.30 -1.06 -4.20
N PHE A 114 0.79 0.07 -4.71
CA PHE A 114 1.38 1.40 -4.52
C PHE A 114 1.49 1.76 -3.03
N LEU A 115 0.42 1.56 -2.26
CA LEU A 115 0.44 1.84 -0.82
C LEU A 115 1.44 0.96 -0.06
N ALA A 116 1.44 -0.34 -0.33
CA ALA A 116 2.34 -1.29 0.33
C ALA A 116 3.81 -1.01 -0.01
N SER A 117 4.12 -0.70 -1.27
CA SER A 117 5.48 -0.34 -1.70
C SER A 117 5.92 1.00 -1.15
N MET A 118 5.07 2.04 -1.17
CA MET A 118 5.39 3.35 -0.59
C MET A 118 5.70 3.26 0.91
N ALA A 119 4.94 2.45 1.66
CA ALA A 119 5.23 2.21 3.07
C ALA A 119 6.55 1.44 3.27
N MET A 120 6.87 0.48 2.40
CA MET A 120 8.14 -0.23 2.44
C MET A 120 9.34 0.65 2.07
N VAL A 121 9.20 1.62 1.15
CA VAL A 121 10.24 2.61 0.82
C VAL A 121 10.66 3.37 2.07
N VAL A 122 9.69 3.82 2.87
CA VAL A 122 9.92 4.56 4.11
C VAL A 122 10.57 3.70 5.20
N LEU A 123 10.33 2.38 5.17
CA LEU A 123 10.89 1.43 6.12
C LEU A 123 12.26 0.88 5.72
N ALA A 124 12.71 1.09 4.49
CA ALA A 124 13.94 0.49 4.00
C ALA A 124 15.16 1.01 4.77
N ASP A 125 15.94 0.09 5.34
CA ASP A 125 17.18 0.37 6.08
C ASP A 125 18.44 0.05 5.26
N ASP A 126 18.27 -0.37 4.00
CA ASP A 126 19.34 -0.63 3.05
C ASP A 126 18.97 -0.17 1.64
N ALA A 127 19.99 0.12 0.83
CA ALA A 127 19.82 0.67 -0.51
C ALA A 127 19.14 -0.30 -1.49
N TYR A 128 19.30 -1.62 -1.29
CA TYR A 128 18.72 -2.61 -2.20
C TYR A 128 17.21 -2.74 -1.98
N ALA A 129 16.77 -2.92 -0.73
CA ALA A 129 15.36 -2.89 -0.37
C ALA A 129 14.70 -1.57 -0.80
N PHE A 130 15.37 -0.43 -0.55
CA PHE A 130 14.90 0.88 -0.99
C PHE A 130 14.66 0.92 -2.51
N MET A 131 15.65 0.53 -3.31
CA MET A 131 15.55 0.55 -4.78
C MET A 131 14.42 -0.35 -5.30
N VAL A 132 14.30 -1.59 -4.78
CA VAL A 132 13.25 -2.50 -5.23
C VAL A 132 11.86 -1.96 -4.90
N MET A 133 11.68 -1.44 -3.68
CA MET A 133 10.38 -0.87 -3.25
C MET A 133 10.07 0.44 -3.99
N TRP A 134 11.09 1.26 -4.25
CA TRP A 134 10.98 2.49 -5.03
C TRP A 134 10.49 2.21 -6.45
N GLU A 135 11.12 1.27 -7.15
CA GLU A 135 10.72 0.88 -8.51
C GLU A 135 9.31 0.28 -8.52
N THR A 136 8.96 -0.55 -7.53
CA THR A 136 7.61 -1.10 -7.41
C THR A 136 6.56 -0.01 -7.21
N MET A 137 6.86 0.99 -6.39
CA MET A 137 6.00 2.17 -6.18
C MET A 137 5.88 3.01 -7.46
N ALA A 138 6.98 3.26 -8.16
CA ALA A 138 6.98 4.02 -9.40
C ALA A 138 6.19 3.31 -10.52
N LEU A 139 6.36 2.01 -10.68
CA LEU A 139 5.65 1.20 -11.67
C LEU A 139 4.14 1.14 -11.41
N SER A 140 3.73 0.88 -10.17
CA SER A 140 2.31 0.89 -9.81
C SER A 140 1.68 2.28 -10.00
N SER A 141 2.40 3.35 -9.66
CA SER A 141 1.96 4.73 -9.95
C SER A 141 1.81 4.99 -11.44
N TYR A 142 2.75 4.52 -12.27
CA TYR A 142 2.68 4.69 -13.73
C TYR A 142 1.42 4.04 -14.30
N PHE A 143 1.09 2.81 -13.89
CA PHE A 143 -0.13 2.13 -14.33
C PHE A 143 -1.40 2.83 -13.83
N LEU A 144 -1.41 3.31 -12.58
CA LEU A 144 -2.55 4.08 -12.05
C LEU A 144 -2.83 5.36 -12.87
N VAL A 145 -1.77 6.09 -13.26
CA VAL A 145 -1.90 7.32 -14.06
C VAL A 145 -2.37 7.01 -15.47
N THR A 146 -1.83 5.96 -16.09
CA THR A 146 -2.12 5.60 -17.49
C THR A 146 -3.41 4.80 -17.68
N ALA A 147 -4.02 4.27 -16.59
CA ALA A 147 -5.20 3.40 -16.64
C ALA A 147 -6.43 4.01 -17.34
N ASN A 148 -6.52 5.34 -17.48
CA ASN A 148 -7.61 6.01 -18.19
C ASN A 148 -7.12 6.90 -19.35
N HIS A 149 -5.89 6.68 -19.84
CA HIS A 149 -5.44 7.32 -21.07
C HIS A 149 -6.11 6.66 -22.28
N ARG A 150 -6.85 7.47 -23.03
CA ARG A 150 -7.29 7.20 -24.40
C ARG A 150 -6.32 7.86 -25.36
#